data_AF-A0A6G5A149-F1
#
_entry.id   AF-A0A6G5A149-F1
#
_cell.length_a   1.000
_cell.length_b   1.000
_cell.length_c   1.000
_cell.angle_alpha   90.00
_cell.angle_beta   90.00
_cell.angle_gamma   90.00
#
_symmetry.space_group_name_H-M   'P 1'
#
loop_
_entity.id
_entity.type
_entity.pdbx_description
1 polymer ?
#
loop_
_entity_poly.entity_id
_entity_poly.type
_entity_poly.pdbx_seq_one_letter_code
_entity_poly.pdbx_strand_id
1 'polypeptide(L)'
;EGIINHKLRIKPVPQSERSSQAHVLHRIYEVQEIDEELAKMVPEDKVHLLNTVVTSPLHIHSAEPVRPRKLLEEFVVEVTVISDQLHQVHYQNDDDLITYLAVMMNAVNLRYHGMHSPRIRFKLVGVTRSLVDVFAIYLNGGYLEAYGTIEGLVNYVSNGNIPEQTDVVYLITHRNMVNGRNGLAPAEQRMTGLSYVGGVCTKEKIGMGEDIAQSYKGVFTMAHELAHTLGAQHDQVGHRECPWSAGSLMSYVDGGENRYRLTPCSKRQIRNVISKLPQRCLMETSRKNYMVHPGTLPGNMISADLFCKLYLRKKLTRH
;
A
#
# COMPACT_ATOMS: atom_id res chain seq x y z
N GLU A 1 14.15 -26.18 -3.85
CA GLU A 1 14.01 -25.50 -5.16
C GLU A 1 13.74 -24.03 -4.91
N GLY A 2 14.32 -23.13 -5.70
CA GLY A 2 14.17 -21.68 -5.60
C GLY A 2 13.56 -21.09 -6.87
N ILE A 3 12.97 -19.91 -6.75
CA ILE A 3 12.34 -19.17 -7.85
C ILE A 3 13.23 -17.99 -8.24
N ILE A 4 13.56 -17.85 -9.52
CA ILE A 4 14.38 -16.73 -10.03
C ILE A 4 13.49 -15.65 -10.64
N ASN A 5 12.55 -16.04 -11.51
CA ASN A 5 11.55 -15.14 -12.10
C ASN A 5 10.32 -15.94 -12.58
N HIS A 6 9.44 -15.29 -13.35
CA HIS A 6 8.20 -15.90 -13.86
C HIS A 6 8.42 -17.18 -14.67
N LYS A 7 9.58 -17.35 -15.33
CA LYS A 7 9.90 -18.53 -16.16
C LYS A 7 11.01 -19.41 -15.60
N LEU A 8 11.83 -18.93 -14.68
CA LEU A 8 13.05 -19.60 -14.25
C LEU A 8 12.95 -20.13 -12.83
N ARG A 9 13.40 -21.37 -12.64
CA ARG A 9 13.56 -22.05 -11.34
C ARG A 9 15.01 -22.53 -11.17
N ILE A 10 15.42 -22.72 -9.93
CA ILE A 10 16.75 -23.21 -9.56
C ILE A 10 16.65 -24.39 -8.59
N LYS A 11 17.35 -25.48 -8.87
CA LYS A 11 17.42 -26.64 -7.95
C LYS A 11 18.84 -27.18 -7.81
N PRO A 12 19.21 -27.71 -6.62
CA PRO A 12 20.47 -28.42 -6.45
C PRO A 12 20.49 -29.69 -7.33
N VAL A 13 21.64 -29.97 -7.94
CA VAL A 13 21.87 -31.14 -8.80
C VAL A 13 22.50 -32.25 -7.94
N PRO A 14 21.80 -33.38 -7.67
CA PRO A 14 22.30 -34.39 -6.74
C PRO A 14 23.47 -35.25 -7.26
N GLN A 15 23.73 -35.26 -8.58
CA GLN A 15 24.61 -36.25 -9.24
C GLN A 15 25.87 -35.69 -9.93
N SER A 16 26.30 -34.47 -9.64
CA SER A 16 27.59 -33.97 -10.15
C SER A 16 28.72 -34.24 -9.15
N GLU A 17 29.92 -34.58 -9.64
CA GLU A 17 31.13 -34.65 -8.82
C GLU A 17 31.30 -33.37 -7.99
N ARG A 18 31.60 -33.55 -6.70
CA ARG A 18 31.82 -32.41 -5.79
C ARG A 18 33.13 -31.71 -6.18
N SER A 19 33.06 -30.42 -6.46
CA SER A 19 34.24 -29.56 -6.47
C SER A 19 34.95 -29.64 -5.11
N SER A 20 36.28 -29.50 -5.11
CA SER A 20 37.15 -29.51 -3.92
C SER A 20 36.78 -28.46 -2.86
N GLN A 21 35.87 -27.52 -3.19
CA GLN A 21 35.37 -26.45 -2.31
C GLN A 21 33.95 -26.65 -1.75
N ALA A 22 33.36 -27.85 -1.86
CA ALA A 22 32.04 -28.20 -1.27
C ALA A 22 30.84 -27.34 -1.73
N HIS A 23 30.93 -26.68 -2.89
CA HIS A 23 29.79 -25.98 -3.48
C HIS A 23 28.83 -26.96 -4.16
N VAL A 24 27.55 -26.91 -3.77
CA VAL A 24 26.47 -27.68 -4.41
C VAL A 24 26.14 -27.03 -5.76
N LEU A 25 26.29 -27.78 -6.85
CA LEU A 25 25.96 -27.29 -8.19
C LEU A 25 24.44 -27.11 -8.30
N HIS A 26 24.00 -25.95 -8.77
CA HIS A 26 22.59 -25.65 -8.98
C HIS A 26 22.29 -25.55 -10.47
N ARG A 27 21.21 -26.18 -10.92
CA ARG A 27 20.72 -26.06 -12.30
C ARG A 27 19.59 -25.05 -12.33
N ILE A 28 19.73 -24.06 -13.21
CA ILE A 28 18.65 -23.18 -13.63
C ILE A 28 17.91 -23.87 -14.78
N TYR A 29 16.58 -23.89 -14.71
CA TYR A 29 15.74 -24.43 -15.78
C TYR A 29 14.49 -23.58 -15.95
N GLU A 30 14.02 -23.56 -17.19
CA GLU A 30 12.78 -22.89 -17.55
C GLU A 30 11.60 -23.82 -17.22
N VAL A 31 10.56 -23.26 -16.62
CA VAL A 31 9.31 -23.95 -16.33
C VAL A 31 8.24 -23.32 -17.20
N GLN A 32 7.47 -24.16 -17.88
CA GLN A 32 6.30 -23.71 -18.63
C GLN A 32 5.36 -22.99 -17.65
N GLU A 33 4.82 -21.85 -18.09
CA GLU A 33 3.77 -21.19 -17.34
C GLU A 33 2.68 -22.22 -17.01
N ILE A 34 2.17 -22.12 -15.78
CA ILE A 34 1.07 -22.96 -15.33
C ILE A 34 0.00 -22.89 -16.41
N ASP A 35 -0.37 -24.07 -16.93
CA ASP A 35 -1.33 -24.32 -18.00
C ASP A 35 -2.42 -23.24 -18.05
N GLU A 36 -2.76 -22.75 -19.25
CA GLU A 36 -3.84 -21.78 -19.45
C GLU A 36 -5.16 -22.23 -18.79
N GLU A 37 -5.32 -23.53 -18.51
CA GLU A 37 -6.44 -24.07 -17.74
C GLU A 37 -6.42 -23.72 -16.24
N LEU A 38 -5.26 -23.65 -15.56
CA LEU A 38 -5.19 -23.18 -14.17
C LEU A 38 -5.31 -21.65 -14.08
N ALA A 39 -4.85 -20.93 -15.11
CA ALA A 39 -5.11 -19.50 -15.25
C ALA A 39 -6.61 -19.21 -15.43
N LYS A 40 -7.36 -20.11 -16.11
CA LYS A 40 -8.83 -20.07 -16.20
C LYS A 40 -9.54 -20.48 -14.89
N MET A 41 -8.88 -21.22 -13.99
CA MET A 41 -9.38 -21.50 -12.63
C MET A 41 -9.21 -20.33 -11.67
N VAL A 42 -8.40 -19.33 -12.02
CA VAL A 42 -8.39 -18.02 -11.36
C VAL A 42 -9.44 -17.18 -12.08
N PRO A 43 -10.62 -16.91 -11.48
CA PRO A 43 -11.59 -16.04 -12.13
C PRO A 43 -10.90 -14.69 -12.37
N GLU A 44 -10.85 -14.25 -13.63
CA GLU A 44 -10.53 -12.87 -13.95
C GLU A 44 -11.51 -11.99 -13.17
N ASP A 45 -11.02 -11.34 -12.12
CA ASP A 45 -11.71 -10.28 -11.41
C ASP A 45 -11.85 -9.12 -12.41
N LYS A 46 -12.84 -9.19 -13.32
CA LYS A 46 -13.35 -8.03 -14.07
C LYS A 46 -14.11 -7.13 -13.10
N VAL A 47 -13.41 -6.64 -12.08
CA VAL A 47 -13.90 -5.65 -11.15
C VAL A 47 -13.85 -4.33 -11.90
N HIS A 48 -15.03 -3.77 -12.19
CA HIS A 48 -15.15 -2.36 -12.56
C HIS A 48 -14.75 -1.52 -11.34
N LEU A 49 -13.44 -1.35 -11.14
CA LEU A 49 -12.92 -0.44 -10.13
C LEU A 49 -13.31 0.97 -10.57
N LEU A 50 -14.18 1.61 -9.79
CA LEU A 50 -14.58 3.00 -10.04
C LEU A 50 -13.35 3.90 -9.84
N ASN A 51 -12.94 4.57 -10.92
CA ASN A 51 -11.87 5.58 -10.92
C ASN A 51 -12.35 6.80 -10.13
N THR A 52 -12.10 6.85 -8.82
CA THR A 52 -12.49 8.02 -8.06
C THR A 52 -11.58 8.19 -6.86
N VAL A 53 -10.89 9.33 -6.82
CA VAL A 53 -10.05 9.77 -5.71
C VAL A 53 -10.65 11.06 -5.18
N VAL A 54 -10.55 11.32 -3.88
CA VAL A 54 -11.05 12.59 -3.33
C VAL A 54 -10.03 13.68 -3.63
N THR A 55 -10.33 14.51 -4.62
CA THR A 55 -9.58 15.73 -4.90
C THR A 55 -10.16 16.88 -4.10
N SER A 56 -9.51 17.25 -3.02
CA SER A 56 -9.85 18.48 -2.31
C SER A 56 -9.24 19.69 -3.03
N PRO A 57 -9.92 20.85 -3.05
CA PRO A 57 -9.32 22.07 -3.56
C PRO A 57 -8.10 22.38 -2.70
N LEU A 58 -6.91 22.37 -3.33
CA LEU A 58 -5.66 22.83 -2.73
C LEU A 58 -5.95 24.08 -1.90
N HIS A 59 -5.88 23.99 -0.57
CA HIS A 59 -5.79 25.17 0.28
C HIS A 59 -4.41 25.78 0.00
N ILE A 60 -4.38 26.65 -1.01
CA ILE A 60 -3.26 27.52 -1.31
C ILE A 60 -3.18 28.48 -0.13
N HIS A 61 -2.45 28.07 0.91
CA HIS A 61 -1.94 29.02 1.88
C HIS A 61 -1.12 30.04 1.12
N SER A 62 -1.45 31.31 1.36
CA SER A 62 -0.81 32.51 0.83
C SER A 62 0.69 32.28 0.63
N ALA A 63 1.19 32.55 -0.57
CA ALA A 63 2.58 32.38 -0.93
C ALA A 63 3.48 33.23 0.00
N GLU A 64 4.03 32.60 1.04
CA GLU A 64 5.18 33.15 1.75
C GLU A 64 6.35 33.24 0.75
N PRO A 65 7.21 34.26 0.85
CA PRO A 65 8.34 34.43 -0.04
C PRO A 65 9.20 33.17 -0.06
N VAL A 66 9.34 32.58 -1.24
CA VAL A 66 10.14 31.37 -1.50
C VAL A 66 11.61 31.71 -1.25
N ARG A 67 12.07 31.56 -0.01
CA ARG A 67 13.51 31.46 0.26
C ARG A 67 14.03 30.26 -0.53
N PRO A 68 15.21 30.33 -1.17
CA PRO A 68 15.81 29.18 -1.83
C PRO A 68 15.98 28.08 -0.77
N ARG A 69 15.08 27.09 -0.82
CA ARG A 69 15.14 25.94 0.08
C ARG A 69 16.37 25.13 -0.30
N LYS A 70 17.12 24.71 0.72
CA LYS A 70 18.12 23.66 0.57
C LYS A 70 17.44 22.47 -0.13
N LEU A 71 18.11 21.89 -1.13
CA LEU A 71 17.58 20.75 -1.86
C LEU A 71 17.27 19.63 -0.85
N LEU A 72 16.00 19.23 -0.75
CA LEU A 72 15.58 18.14 0.11
C LEU A 72 16.08 16.83 -0.51
N GLU A 73 17.01 16.15 0.16
CA GLU A 73 17.59 14.89 -0.33
C GLU A 73 16.67 13.69 -0.05
N GLU A 74 16.11 13.63 1.15
CA GLU A 74 15.15 12.61 1.58
C GLU A 74 14.00 13.29 2.32
N PHE A 75 12.77 12.87 2.01
CA PHE A 75 11.57 13.18 2.77
C PHE A 75 11.13 11.92 3.51
N VAL A 76 11.23 11.98 4.84
CA VAL A 76 10.76 10.91 5.73
C VAL A 76 9.32 11.21 6.07
N VAL A 77 8.41 10.35 5.62
CA VAL A 77 6.98 10.47 5.87
C VAL A 77 6.66 9.67 7.12
N GLU A 78 6.30 10.36 8.19
CA GLU A 78 5.88 9.75 9.45
C GLU A 78 4.44 9.24 9.28
N VAL A 79 4.22 7.94 9.50
CA VAL A 79 2.93 7.27 9.30
C VAL A 79 2.46 6.62 10.59
N THR A 80 1.20 6.90 10.97
CA THR A 80 0.47 6.15 11.98
C THR A 80 -0.54 5.23 11.30
N VAL A 81 -0.56 3.95 11.66
CA VAL A 81 -1.51 2.99 11.11
C VAL A 81 -2.60 2.66 12.14
N ILE A 82 -3.85 2.81 11.75
CA ILE A 82 -5.01 2.32 12.50
C ILE A 82 -5.37 0.94 11.97
N SER A 83 -5.34 -0.07 12.82
CA SER A 83 -5.89 -1.40 12.53
C SER A 83 -7.34 -1.44 13.00
N ASP A 84 -8.28 -1.60 12.07
CA ASP A 84 -9.71 -1.68 12.38
C ASP A 84 -10.06 -2.92 13.21
N GLN A 85 -11.29 -2.95 13.74
CA GLN A 85 -11.76 -4.04 14.61
C GLN A 85 -11.57 -5.42 13.97
N LEU A 86 -11.83 -5.57 12.68
CA LEU A 86 -11.77 -6.87 12.00
C LEU A 86 -10.36 -7.28 11.59
N HIS A 87 -9.47 -6.32 11.33
CA HIS A 87 -8.07 -6.60 11.05
C HIS A 87 -7.32 -7.00 12.32
N GLN A 88 -7.58 -6.31 13.44
CA GLN A 88 -6.78 -6.49 14.65
C GLN A 88 -6.98 -7.86 15.32
N VAL A 89 -8.16 -8.49 15.19
CA VAL A 89 -8.49 -9.76 15.87
C VAL A 89 -7.60 -10.94 15.43
N HIS A 90 -6.84 -10.77 14.36
CA HIS A 90 -5.89 -11.77 13.87
C HIS A 90 -4.52 -11.71 14.56
N TYR A 91 -4.29 -10.74 15.45
CA TYR A 91 -3.02 -10.57 16.18
C TYR A 91 -3.26 -10.67 17.67
N GLN A 92 -2.50 -11.55 18.34
CA GLN A 92 -2.70 -11.88 19.76
C GLN A 92 -2.29 -10.72 20.67
N ASN A 93 -1.21 -10.04 20.31
CA ASN A 93 -0.64 -8.94 21.07
C ASN A 93 -0.22 -7.78 20.14
N ASP A 94 0.27 -6.70 20.73
CA ASP A 94 0.68 -5.51 19.99
C ASP A 94 1.98 -5.74 19.21
N ASP A 95 2.91 -6.54 19.73
CA ASP A 95 4.18 -6.84 19.08
C ASP A 95 3.98 -7.57 17.74
N ASP A 96 3.03 -8.51 17.68
CA ASP A 96 2.67 -9.22 16.44
C ASP A 96 2.15 -8.26 15.37
N LEU A 97 1.22 -7.36 15.76
CA LEU A 97 0.63 -6.38 14.86
C LEU A 97 1.68 -5.35 14.42
N ILE A 98 2.48 -4.84 15.35
CA ILE A 98 3.56 -3.89 15.07
C ILE A 98 4.58 -4.51 14.11
N THR A 99 4.99 -5.76 14.36
CA THR A 99 5.91 -6.50 13.49
C THR A 99 5.34 -6.68 12.10
N TYR A 100 4.06 -7.07 12.00
CA TYR A 100 3.37 -7.19 10.72
C TYR A 100 3.38 -5.86 9.95
N LEU A 101 2.95 -4.77 10.57
CA LEU A 101 2.89 -3.46 9.93
C LEU A 101 4.29 -2.91 9.58
N ALA A 102 5.31 -3.20 10.40
CA ALA A 102 6.70 -2.87 10.11
C ALA A 102 7.21 -3.55 8.83
N VAL A 103 6.99 -4.86 8.70
CA VAL A 103 7.39 -5.63 7.50
C VAL A 103 6.58 -5.19 6.28
N MET A 104 5.31 -4.87 6.46
CA MET A 104 4.46 -4.29 5.41
C MET A 104 5.04 -2.96 4.93
N MET A 105 5.45 -2.08 5.85
CA MET A 105 6.02 -0.77 5.52
C MET A 105 7.40 -0.88 4.85
N ASN A 106 8.22 -1.88 5.21
CA ASN A 106 9.45 -2.19 4.47
C ASN A 106 9.16 -2.49 3.00
N ALA A 107 8.14 -3.31 2.72
CA ALA A 107 7.74 -3.67 1.36
C ALA A 107 7.14 -2.47 0.60
N VAL A 108 6.40 -1.60 1.28
CA VAL A 108 5.95 -0.31 0.72
C VAL A 108 7.15 0.55 0.32
N ASN A 109 8.14 0.72 1.19
CA ASN A 109 9.34 1.51 0.92
C ASN A 109 10.08 1.05 -0.36
N LEU A 110 10.10 -0.25 -0.66
CA LEU A 110 10.68 -0.77 -1.90
C LEU A 110 9.97 -0.23 -3.16
N ARG A 111 8.67 0.06 -3.10
CA ARG A 111 7.90 0.60 -4.25
C ARG A 111 8.32 2.03 -4.62
N TYR A 112 8.90 2.74 -3.66
CA TYR A 112 9.38 4.12 -3.81
C TYR A 112 10.89 4.19 -4.04
N HIS A 113 11.60 3.07 -4.11
CA HIS A 113 13.06 3.04 -4.24
C HIS A 113 13.59 3.85 -5.43
N GLY A 114 12.86 3.84 -6.56
CA GLY A 114 13.21 4.60 -7.77
C GLY A 114 12.80 6.08 -7.74
N MET A 115 12.30 6.60 -6.61
CA MET A 115 12.00 8.02 -6.42
C MET A 115 13.22 8.73 -5.85
N HIS A 116 13.66 9.78 -6.54
CA HIS A 116 14.82 10.60 -6.17
C HIS A 116 14.47 12.08 -6.29
N SER A 117 15.19 12.93 -5.56
CA SER A 117 14.99 14.39 -5.54
C SER A 117 13.54 14.80 -5.23
N PRO A 118 13.03 14.54 -4.01
CA PRO A 118 13.70 13.81 -2.91
C PRO A 118 13.51 12.30 -3.02
N ARG A 119 14.35 11.54 -2.30
CA ARG A 119 14.01 10.17 -1.92
C ARG A 119 12.82 10.18 -0.97
N ILE A 120 11.95 9.18 -1.04
CA ILE A 120 10.82 9.03 -0.12
C ILE A 120 11.06 7.80 0.75
N ARG A 121 10.89 7.96 2.06
CA ARG A 121 10.93 6.85 3.01
C ARG A 121 9.78 7.00 4.00
N PHE A 122 8.93 6.01 4.10
CA PHE A 122 7.89 5.93 5.11
C PHE A 122 8.47 5.34 6.39
N LYS A 123 8.09 5.94 7.52
CA LYS A 123 8.51 5.55 8.86
C LYS A 123 7.26 5.30 9.70
N LEU A 124 7.10 4.08 10.20
CA LEU A 124 6.00 3.74 11.09
C LEU A 124 6.26 4.35 12.47
N VAL A 125 5.50 5.37 12.85
CA VAL A 125 5.67 6.11 14.12
C VAL A 125 4.59 5.84 15.14
N GLY A 126 3.46 5.26 14.72
CA GLY A 126 2.31 4.93 15.55
C GLY A 126 1.54 3.72 15.04
N VAL A 127 0.99 2.94 15.96
CA VAL A 127 0.04 1.85 15.67
C VAL A 127 -1.12 1.98 16.64
N THR A 128 -2.34 2.11 16.11
CA THR A 128 -3.56 2.24 16.90
C THR A 128 -4.47 1.05 16.63
N ARG A 129 -4.87 0.33 17.68
CA ARG A 129 -5.91 -0.70 17.60
C ARG A 129 -7.27 -0.06 17.83
N SER A 130 -8.15 -0.15 16.84
CA SER A 130 -9.52 0.33 16.97
C SER A 130 -10.41 -0.81 17.50
N LEU A 131 -10.80 -0.73 18.77
CA LEU A 131 -11.73 -1.70 19.37
C LEU A 131 -13.17 -1.49 18.90
N VAL A 132 -13.50 -0.22 18.61
CA VAL A 132 -14.78 0.21 18.05
C VAL A 132 -14.47 1.26 16.98
N ASP A 133 -14.81 0.93 15.74
CA ASP A 133 -14.52 1.78 14.57
C ASP A 133 -15.53 2.94 14.46
N VAL A 134 -15.49 3.88 15.40
CA VAL A 134 -16.44 5.01 15.49
C VAL A 134 -16.39 5.96 14.27
N PHE A 135 -15.34 5.86 13.47
CA PHE A 135 -15.15 6.61 12.22
C PHE A 135 -15.76 5.90 11.00
N ALA A 136 -16.11 4.62 11.11
CA ALA A 136 -16.50 3.79 9.98
C ALA A 136 -18.00 3.82 9.70
N ILE A 137 -18.35 3.82 8.43
CA ILE A 137 -19.72 3.58 7.97
C ILE A 137 -19.80 2.17 7.38
N TYR A 138 -20.80 1.42 7.83
CA TYR A 138 -21.03 0.05 7.40
C TYR A 138 -22.32 -0.07 6.61
N LEU A 139 -22.26 -0.77 5.48
CA LEU A 139 -23.44 -1.15 4.70
C LEU A 139 -23.86 -2.59 5.05
N ASN A 140 -25.06 -2.96 4.61
CA ASN A 140 -25.57 -4.33 4.72
C ASN A 140 -24.56 -5.35 4.19
N GLY A 141 -24.35 -6.45 4.94
CA GLY A 141 -23.32 -7.44 4.62
C GLY A 141 -21.93 -7.12 5.17
N GLY A 142 -21.78 -6.06 5.98
CA GLY A 142 -20.54 -5.74 6.69
C GLY A 142 -19.46 -5.10 5.83
N TYR A 143 -19.84 -4.56 4.66
CA TYR A 143 -18.97 -3.77 3.79
C TYR A 143 -18.63 -2.43 4.44
N LEU A 144 -17.37 -2.02 4.27
CA LEU A 144 -16.91 -0.69 4.68
C LEU A 144 -17.24 0.31 3.56
N GLU A 145 -18.10 1.29 3.85
CA GLU A 145 -18.42 2.34 2.90
C GLU A 145 -17.27 3.35 2.84
N ALA A 146 -16.69 3.56 1.65
CA ALA A 146 -15.42 4.23 1.56
C ALA A 146 -15.48 5.75 1.86
N TYR A 147 -16.46 6.48 1.34
CA TYR A 147 -16.42 7.95 1.38
C TYR A 147 -16.80 8.53 2.74
N GLY A 148 -17.86 8.03 3.35
CA GLY A 148 -18.27 8.41 4.69
C GLY A 148 -17.27 7.92 5.74
N THR A 149 -16.62 6.77 5.54
CA THR A 149 -15.54 6.32 6.44
C THR A 149 -14.33 7.25 6.37
N ILE A 150 -13.88 7.67 5.18
CA ILE A 150 -12.71 8.55 5.09
C ILE A 150 -13.00 9.95 5.66
N GLU A 151 -14.22 10.47 5.49
CA GLU A 151 -14.68 11.71 6.14
C GLU A 151 -14.76 11.54 7.67
N GLY A 152 -15.26 10.40 8.15
CA GLY A 152 -15.25 10.03 9.56
C GLY A 152 -13.85 9.95 10.14
N LEU A 153 -12.87 9.41 9.40
CA LEU A 153 -11.46 9.37 9.80
C LEU A 153 -10.85 10.77 9.91
N VAL A 154 -11.15 11.68 8.97
CA VAL A 154 -10.69 13.08 9.06
C VAL A 154 -11.17 13.72 10.36
N ASN A 155 -12.44 13.53 10.72
CA ASN A 155 -13.01 14.04 11.97
C ASN A 155 -12.37 13.36 13.19
N TYR A 156 -12.23 12.03 13.16
CA TYR A 156 -11.62 11.26 14.23
C TYR A 156 -10.19 11.73 14.55
N VAL A 157 -9.36 11.92 13.52
CA VAL A 157 -7.99 12.41 13.66
C VAL A 157 -7.97 13.88 14.10
N SER A 158 -8.84 14.73 13.54
CA SER A 158 -8.92 16.16 13.88
C SER A 158 -9.35 16.40 15.34
N ASN A 159 -10.11 15.48 15.92
CA ASN A 159 -10.53 15.50 17.33
C ASN A 159 -9.44 15.01 18.30
N GLY A 160 -8.23 14.72 17.82
CA GLY A 160 -7.10 14.32 18.67
C GLY A 160 -7.10 12.86 19.11
N ASN A 161 -7.89 11.99 18.45
CA ASN A 161 -7.94 10.57 18.79
C ASN A 161 -6.72 9.77 18.31
N ILE A 162 -5.81 10.40 17.55
CA ILE A 162 -4.49 9.85 17.24
C ILE A 162 -3.44 10.64 18.03
N PRO A 163 -2.78 10.02 19.03
CA PRO A 163 -1.90 10.75 19.94
C PRO A 163 -0.56 11.12 19.28
N GLU A 164 -0.13 10.37 18.26
CA GLU A 164 1.10 10.68 17.53
C GLU A 164 0.94 11.87 16.58
N GLN A 165 1.90 12.81 16.65
CA GLN A 165 2.14 13.73 15.57
C GLN A 165 2.72 12.94 14.38
N THR A 166 1.97 12.92 13.28
CA THR A 166 2.27 12.12 12.08
C THR A 166 1.92 12.91 10.83
N ASP A 167 2.60 12.64 9.72
CA ASP A 167 2.38 13.28 8.43
C ASP A 167 1.20 12.68 7.69
N VAL A 168 0.98 11.37 7.87
CA VAL A 168 -0.13 10.60 7.31
C VAL A 168 -0.69 9.64 8.37
N VAL A 169 -2.01 9.43 8.36
CA VAL A 169 -2.71 8.36 9.05
C VAL A 169 -3.26 7.39 8.02
N TYR A 170 -3.02 6.09 8.22
CA TYR A 170 -3.51 5.04 7.32
C TYR A 170 -4.44 4.08 8.06
N LEU A 171 -5.67 3.88 7.59
CA LEU A 171 -6.55 2.80 8.09
C LEU A 171 -6.31 1.53 7.28
N ILE A 172 -5.93 0.44 7.95
CA ILE A 172 -5.90 -0.90 7.39
C ILE A 172 -7.12 -1.68 7.88
N THR A 173 -7.86 -2.28 6.94
CA THR A 173 -9.10 -3.00 7.26
C THR A 173 -9.10 -4.42 6.69
N HIS A 174 -9.64 -5.37 7.45
CA HIS A 174 -9.93 -6.70 6.93
C HIS A 174 -11.27 -6.77 6.19
N ARG A 175 -12.06 -5.70 6.18
CA ARG A 175 -13.35 -5.65 5.52
C ARG A 175 -13.18 -5.47 4.02
N ASN A 176 -14.22 -5.84 3.28
CA ASN A 176 -14.30 -5.45 1.88
C ASN A 176 -14.82 -4.00 1.78
N MET A 177 -14.19 -3.18 0.96
CA MET A 177 -14.54 -1.78 0.76
C MET A 177 -15.41 -1.59 -0.50
N VAL A 178 -16.36 -0.64 -0.42
CA VAL A 178 -17.25 -0.32 -1.53
C VAL A 178 -17.51 1.19 -1.64
N ASN A 179 -17.76 1.65 -2.86
CA ASN A 179 -18.20 3.00 -3.17
C ASN A 179 -19.70 3.16 -2.87
N GLY A 180 -20.09 3.39 -1.61
CA GLY A 180 -21.51 3.42 -1.23
C GLY A 180 -22.29 4.68 -1.60
N ARG A 181 -21.71 5.61 -2.38
CA ARG A 181 -22.42 6.83 -2.82
C ARG A 181 -23.42 6.61 -3.95
N ASN A 182 -23.32 5.49 -4.68
CA ASN A 182 -24.02 5.35 -5.96
C ASN A 182 -25.29 4.49 -5.89
N GLY A 183 -25.68 3.96 -4.73
CA GLY A 183 -26.90 3.15 -4.54
C GLY A 183 -26.94 1.79 -5.28
N LEU A 184 -25.94 1.47 -6.12
CA LEU A 184 -25.72 0.17 -6.76
C LEU A 184 -25.35 -0.91 -5.73
N ALA A 185 -25.36 -2.17 -6.19
CA ALA A 185 -25.02 -3.30 -5.33
C ALA A 185 -23.52 -3.29 -4.92
N PRO A 186 -23.17 -3.75 -3.70
CA PRO A 186 -21.78 -3.84 -3.23
C PRO A 186 -20.80 -4.59 -4.15
N ALA A 187 -21.29 -5.52 -4.98
CA ALA A 187 -20.46 -6.24 -5.95
C ALA A 187 -19.99 -5.34 -7.10
N GLU A 188 -20.76 -4.31 -7.45
CA GLU A 188 -20.54 -3.43 -8.62
C GLU A 188 -19.75 -2.17 -8.27
N GLN A 189 -19.47 -1.96 -6.98
CA GLN A 189 -18.87 -0.73 -6.43
C GLN A 189 -17.56 -1.01 -5.70
N ARG A 190 -16.89 -2.12 -5.98
CA ARG A 190 -15.72 -2.54 -5.21
C ARG A 190 -14.60 -1.51 -5.28
N MET A 191 -14.01 -1.25 -4.13
CA MET A 191 -12.78 -0.48 -3.99
C MET A 191 -11.82 -1.30 -3.15
N THR A 192 -10.51 -1.10 -3.33
CA THR A 192 -9.51 -1.73 -2.45
C THR A 192 -8.85 -0.71 -1.53
N GLY A 193 -8.95 0.58 -1.83
CA GLY A 193 -8.43 1.67 -1.02
C GLY A 193 -9.06 3.00 -1.43
N LEU A 194 -8.83 4.02 -0.60
CA LEU A 194 -9.19 5.41 -0.87
C LEU A 194 -8.27 6.34 -0.07
N SER A 195 -7.94 7.48 -0.64
CA SER A 195 -7.13 8.51 -0.01
C SER A 195 -7.41 9.90 -0.60
N TYR A 196 -6.97 10.93 0.10
CA TYR A 196 -6.97 12.30 -0.43
C TYR A 196 -5.69 12.58 -1.20
N VAL A 197 -5.81 13.14 -2.41
CA VAL A 197 -4.63 13.50 -3.21
C VAL A 197 -3.90 14.67 -2.57
N GLY A 198 -2.62 14.49 -2.24
CA GLY A 198 -1.77 15.55 -1.67
C GLY A 198 -2.13 15.94 -0.23
N GLY A 199 -2.85 15.07 0.50
CA GLY A 199 -3.29 15.31 1.87
C GLY A 199 -2.18 15.30 2.93
N VAL A 200 -0.95 14.91 2.59
CA VAL A 200 0.18 14.85 3.55
C VAL A 200 0.33 16.14 4.36
N CYS A 201 0.40 16.01 5.69
CA CYS A 201 0.47 17.12 6.66
C CYS A 201 -0.71 18.12 6.65
N THR A 202 -1.84 17.80 6.02
CA THR A 202 -3.07 18.62 6.09
C THR A 202 -4.09 17.99 7.05
N LYS A 203 -5.31 18.53 7.12
CA LYS A 203 -6.42 17.87 7.83
C LYS A 203 -6.85 16.57 7.14
N GLU A 204 -6.59 16.46 5.84
CA GLU A 204 -6.98 15.36 4.97
C GLU A 204 -5.84 14.35 4.79
N LYS A 205 -4.94 14.26 5.77
CA LYS A 205 -3.78 13.38 5.78
C LYS A 205 -4.12 11.90 5.96
N ILE A 206 -5.14 11.42 5.26
CA ILE A 206 -5.76 10.11 5.44
C ILE A 206 -5.61 9.29 4.17
N GLY A 207 -5.16 8.05 4.34
CA GLY A 207 -5.35 6.97 3.37
C GLY A 207 -5.98 5.76 4.05
N MET A 208 -6.59 4.88 3.29
CA MET A 208 -7.11 3.62 3.82
C MET A 208 -7.17 2.53 2.78
N GLY A 209 -7.10 1.28 3.21
CA GLY A 209 -7.18 0.17 2.28
C GLY A 209 -7.38 -1.20 2.91
N GLU A 210 -7.86 -2.10 2.06
CA GLU A 210 -8.07 -3.50 2.38
C GLU A 210 -6.76 -4.24 2.58
N ASP A 211 -6.74 -5.11 3.57
CA ASP A 211 -5.76 -6.15 3.74
C ASP A 211 -6.42 -7.49 4.14
N ILE A 212 -5.79 -8.58 3.74
CA ILE A 212 -6.09 -9.86 4.36
C ILE A 212 -5.09 -9.99 5.49
N ALA A 213 -5.55 -9.83 6.73
CA ALA A 213 -4.69 -9.83 7.90
C ALA A 213 -3.75 -11.05 7.88
N GLN A 214 -2.50 -10.85 8.33
CA GLN A 214 -1.41 -11.82 8.29
C GLN A 214 -0.87 -12.17 6.88
N SER A 215 -1.48 -11.73 5.78
CA SER A 215 -1.09 -12.15 4.42
C SER A 215 -0.17 -11.18 3.67
N TYR A 216 -0.08 -9.93 4.10
CA TYR A 216 0.56 -8.82 3.40
C TYR A 216 -0.04 -8.46 2.03
N LYS A 217 -1.26 -8.93 1.69
CA LYS A 217 -1.94 -8.58 0.44
C LYS A 217 -2.07 -7.06 0.27
N GLY A 218 -2.30 -6.33 1.36
CA GLY A 218 -2.50 -4.88 1.36
C GLY A 218 -1.26 -4.06 0.99
N VAL A 219 -0.07 -4.66 0.83
CA VAL A 219 1.17 -3.90 0.52
C VAL A 219 1.01 -3.05 -0.74
N PHE A 220 0.39 -3.60 -1.79
CA PHE A 220 0.15 -2.86 -3.03
C PHE A 220 -0.79 -1.68 -2.79
N THR A 221 -1.94 -1.95 -2.16
CA THR A 221 -2.95 -0.93 -1.85
C THR A 221 -2.37 0.17 -0.97
N MET A 222 -1.67 -0.16 0.11
CA MET A 222 -1.04 0.83 0.98
C MET A 222 -0.04 1.70 0.22
N ALA A 223 0.81 1.11 -0.63
CA ALA A 223 1.72 1.89 -1.48
C ALA A 223 0.98 2.78 -2.49
N HIS A 224 -0.11 2.30 -3.08
CA HIS A 224 -0.93 3.09 -4.01
C HIS A 224 -1.56 4.30 -3.31
N GLU A 225 -2.22 4.09 -2.18
CA GLU A 225 -2.89 5.16 -1.44
C GLU A 225 -1.89 6.13 -0.81
N LEU A 226 -0.74 5.67 -0.31
CA LEU A 226 0.30 6.58 0.16
C LEU A 226 0.83 7.46 -0.98
N ALA A 227 0.90 6.97 -2.22
CA ALA A 227 1.32 7.78 -3.36
C ALA A 227 0.28 8.87 -3.66
N HIS A 228 -1.01 8.57 -3.55
CA HIS A 228 -2.07 9.58 -3.57
C HIS A 228 -1.90 10.61 -2.47
N THR A 229 -1.67 10.21 -1.20
CA THR A 229 -1.45 11.19 -0.11
C THR A 229 -0.28 12.14 -0.37
N LEU A 230 0.72 11.69 -1.14
CA LEU A 230 1.87 12.49 -1.57
C LEU A 230 1.62 13.30 -2.84
N GLY A 231 0.46 13.17 -3.48
CA GLY A 231 0.03 13.99 -4.61
C GLY A 231 -0.03 13.28 -5.97
N ALA A 232 0.32 12.00 -6.05
CA ALA A 232 0.17 11.26 -7.30
C ALA A 232 -1.31 11.08 -7.63
N GLN A 233 -1.66 11.21 -8.90
CA GLN A 233 -2.94 10.78 -9.44
C GLN A 233 -2.76 9.45 -10.17
N HIS A 234 -3.89 8.85 -10.56
CA HIS A 234 -3.87 7.69 -11.44
C HIS A 234 -3.15 8.01 -12.76
N ASP A 235 -2.46 7.01 -13.30
CA ASP A 235 -1.94 7.06 -14.67
C ASP A 235 -3.14 7.17 -15.64
N GLN A 236 -2.95 7.76 -16.83
CA GLN A 236 -4.09 8.15 -17.67
C GLN A 236 -4.20 7.32 -18.95
N VAL A 237 -5.42 7.03 -19.38
CA VAL A 237 -5.68 6.37 -20.67
C VAL A 237 -5.20 7.28 -21.80
N GLY A 238 -4.40 6.74 -22.73
CA GLY A 238 -3.87 7.48 -23.87
C GLY A 238 -2.71 8.45 -23.56
N HIS A 239 -2.29 8.58 -22.30
CA HIS A 239 -1.14 9.41 -21.95
C HIS A 239 0.18 8.72 -22.34
N ARG A 240 1.01 9.39 -23.14
CA ARG A 240 2.21 8.77 -23.76
C ARG A 240 3.28 8.36 -22.74
N GLU A 241 3.48 9.15 -21.69
CA GLU A 241 4.57 8.93 -20.73
C GLU A 241 4.18 8.06 -19.53
N CYS A 242 2.88 7.99 -19.23
CA CYS A 242 2.33 7.26 -18.09
C CYS A 242 0.97 6.68 -18.48
N PRO A 243 0.95 5.74 -19.43
CA PRO A 243 -0.28 5.15 -19.89
C PRO A 243 -0.86 4.25 -18.80
N TRP A 244 -2.16 4.36 -18.54
CA TRP A 244 -2.90 3.49 -17.63
C TRP A 244 -2.64 1.99 -17.89
N SER A 245 -2.53 1.62 -19.17
CA SER A 245 -2.30 0.23 -19.61
C SER A 245 -0.91 -0.31 -19.29
N ALA A 246 0.07 0.53 -18.93
CA ALA A 246 1.37 0.03 -18.47
C ALA A 246 1.27 -0.69 -17.12
N GLY A 247 0.16 -0.52 -16.40
CA GLY A 247 -0.10 -1.22 -15.13
C GLY A 247 0.96 -0.90 -14.08
N SER A 248 1.37 0.36 -14.00
CA SER A 248 2.31 0.85 -12.98
C SER A 248 1.63 1.01 -11.62
N LEU A 249 2.37 1.43 -10.58
CA LEU A 249 1.82 1.50 -9.21
C LEU A 249 0.52 2.31 -9.11
N MET A 250 0.34 3.35 -9.94
CA MET A 250 -0.87 4.19 -9.97
C MET A 250 -1.92 3.73 -10.99
N SER A 251 -1.91 2.45 -11.38
CA SER A 251 -2.91 1.81 -12.22
C SER A 251 -3.44 0.53 -11.56
N TYR A 252 -4.68 0.17 -11.88
CA TYR A 252 -5.26 -1.11 -11.45
C TYR A 252 -5.05 -2.25 -12.46
N VAL A 253 -4.48 -1.95 -13.63
CA VAL A 253 -4.10 -2.98 -14.60
C VAL A 253 -2.89 -3.75 -14.06
N ASP A 254 -2.91 -5.07 -14.15
CA ASP A 254 -1.74 -5.87 -13.80
C ASP A 254 -0.64 -5.70 -14.86
N GLY A 255 0.32 -4.82 -14.60
CA GLY A 255 1.47 -4.56 -15.45
C GLY A 255 2.66 -5.49 -15.17
N GLY A 256 2.47 -6.60 -14.48
CA GLY A 256 3.56 -7.47 -14.04
C GLY A 256 4.50 -6.72 -13.09
N GLU A 257 5.79 -6.64 -13.41
CA GLU A 257 6.76 -5.92 -12.57
C GLU A 257 6.52 -4.39 -12.51
N ASN A 258 5.86 -3.82 -13.53
CA ASN A 258 5.62 -2.37 -13.58
C ASN A 258 4.74 -1.90 -12.43
N ARG A 259 3.82 -2.76 -11.95
CA ARG A 259 2.89 -2.44 -10.84
C ARG A 259 3.60 -2.06 -9.55
N TYR A 260 4.89 -2.35 -9.45
CA TYR A 260 5.71 -2.05 -8.28
C TYR A 260 6.51 -0.76 -8.40
N ARG A 261 6.29 0.04 -9.45
CA ARG A 261 7.07 1.23 -9.77
C ARG A 261 6.18 2.44 -10.01
N LEU A 262 6.62 3.60 -9.52
CA LEU A 262 6.05 4.89 -9.87
C LEU A 262 6.46 5.29 -11.29
N THR A 263 5.51 5.83 -12.07
CA THR A 263 5.79 6.42 -13.39
C THR A 263 6.48 7.78 -13.25
N PRO A 264 7.14 8.29 -14.31
CA PRO A 264 7.67 9.65 -14.31
C PRO A 264 6.62 10.72 -13.95
N CYS A 265 5.37 10.54 -14.38
CA CYS A 265 4.25 11.42 -14.05
C CYS A 265 3.98 11.45 -12.54
N SER A 266 3.80 10.29 -11.91
CA SER A 266 3.58 10.20 -10.46
C SER A 266 4.73 10.85 -9.69
N LYS A 267 5.97 10.58 -10.10
CA LYS A 267 7.17 11.20 -9.48
C LYS A 267 7.16 12.73 -9.59
N ARG A 268 6.78 13.30 -10.73
CA ARG A 268 6.67 14.77 -10.88
C ARG A 268 5.56 15.38 -10.02
N GLN A 269 4.41 14.73 -9.96
CA GLN A 269 3.29 15.19 -9.15
C GLN A 269 3.64 15.19 -7.66
N ILE A 270 4.28 14.12 -7.17
CA ILE A 270 4.80 14.03 -5.81
C ILE A 270 5.79 15.17 -5.51
N ARG A 271 6.77 15.42 -6.41
CA ARG A 271 7.73 16.54 -6.23
C ARG A 271 7.05 17.90 -6.15
N ASN A 272 6.03 18.11 -6.99
CA ASN A 272 5.28 19.36 -7.01
C ASN A 272 4.55 19.60 -5.68
N VAL A 273 3.93 18.58 -5.08
CA VAL A 273 3.34 18.69 -3.75
C VAL A 273 4.41 18.96 -2.70
N ILE A 274 5.47 18.15 -2.65
CA ILE A 274 6.54 18.29 -1.64
C ILE A 274 7.19 19.67 -1.67
N SER A 275 7.43 20.24 -2.85
CA SER A 275 8.02 21.58 -3.00
C SER A 275 7.23 22.68 -2.31
N LYS A 276 5.92 22.48 -2.13
CA LYS A 276 4.97 23.43 -1.54
C LYS A 276 4.66 23.17 -0.06
N LEU A 277 5.11 22.04 0.49
CA LEU A 277 4.87 21.71 1.90
C LEU A 277 5.58 22.70 2.82
N PRO A 278 5.02 23.05 3.99
CA PRO A 278 5.69 23.92 4.95
C PRO A 278 6.91 23.21 5.56
N GLN A 279 7.93 23.95 6.01
CA GLN A 279 9.17 23.35 6.55
C GLN A 279 8.90 22.36 7.68
N ARG A 280 7.91 22.64 8.54
CA ARG A 280 7.50 21.75 9.64
C ARG A 280 7.07 20.36 9.21
N CYS A 281 6.51 20.23 8.00
CA CYS A 281 6.09 18.95 7.44
C CYS A 281 7.28 18.16 6.86
N LEU A 282 8.33 18.85 6.42
CA LEU A 282 9.50 18.22 5.82
C LEU A 282 10.52 17.73 6.86
N MET A 283 10.32 18.07 8.14
CA MET A 283 11.19 17.67 9.23
C MET A 283 10.67 16.36 9.84
N GLU A 284 11.57 15.40 10.04
CA GLU A 284 11.28 14.23 10.86
C GLU A 284 11.17 14.66 12.34
N THR A 285 9.99 14.52 12.94
CA THR A 285 9.71 15.04 14.29
C THR A 285 9.60 13.94 15.35
N SER A 286 9.13 12.75 14.98
CA SER A 286 8.95 11.64 15.92
C SER A 286 10.27 10.97 16.26
N ARG A 287 10.49 10.73 17.55
CA ARG A 287 11.58 9.85 18.03
C ARG A 287 11.20 8.38 17.95
N LYS A 288 9.92 8.05 17.78
CA LYS A 288 9.45 6.67 17.67
C LYS A 288 9.76 6.11 16.28
N ASN A 289 10.15 4.86 16.20
CA ASN A 289 10.27 4.12 14.95
C ASN A 289 9.94 2.65 15.21
N TYR A 290 8.76 2.22 14.78
CA TYR A 290 8.27 0.86 14.98
C TYR A 290 8.67 -0.11 13.87
N MET A 291 9.55 0.29 12.95
CA MET A 291 10.05 -0.62 11.91
C MET A 291 11.06 -1.63 12.47
N VAL A 292 10.61 -2.53 13.36
CA VAL A 292 11.41 -3.38 14.25
C VAL A 292 12.25 -4.47 13.56
N HIS A 293 12.17 -4.63 12.24
CA HIS A 293 13.00 -5.57 11.47
C HIS A 293 13.37 -4.98 10.11
N PRO A 294 14.34 -4.05 10.03
CA PRO A 294 14.72 -3.45 8.75
C PRO A 294 15.24 -4.53 7.79
N GLY A 295 14.73 -4.53 6.56
CA GLY A 295 15.13 -5.49 5.52
C GLY A 295 14.34 -6.80 5.51
N THR A 296 13.57 -7.12 6.54
CA THR A 296 12.63 -8.25 6.51
C THR A 296 11.45 -7.90 5.59
N LEU A 297 11.13 -8.79 4.67
CA LEU A 297 10.05 -8.64 3.70
C LEU A 297 8.95 -9.68 3.93
N PRO A 298 7.73 -9.48 3.39
CA PRO A 298 6.62 -10.42 3.54
C PRO A 298 6.99 -11.88 3.28
N GLY A 299 7.77 -12.16 2.23
CA GLY A 299 8.19 -13.53 1.89
C GLY A 299 9.11 -14.21 2.92
N ASN A 300 9.65 -13.46 3.88
CA ASN A 300 10.36 -14.02 5.04
C ASN A 300 9.41 -14.41 6.19
N MET A 301 8.23 -13.80 6.25
CA MET A 301 7.28 -13.90 7.36
C MET A 301 6.13 -14.87 7.09
N ILE A 302 5.75 -15.04 5.81
CA ILE A 302 4.65 -15.91 5.40
C ILE A 302 5.10 -16.90 4.32
N SER A 303 4.68 -18.16 4.44
CA SER A 303 4.86 -19.16 3.39
C SER A 303 3.85 -19.00 2.27
N ALA A 304 4.19 -19.46 1.06
CA ALA A 304 3.28 -19.43 -0.08
C ALA A 304 1.96 -20.18 0.22
N ASP A 305 2.02 -21.33 0.89
CA ASP A 305 0.84 -22.10 1.28
C ASP A 305 -0.10 -21.33 2.22
N LEU A 306 0.47 -20.66 3.23
CA LEU A 306 -0.34 -19.88 4.18
C LEU A 306 -0.96 -18.67 3.48
N PHE A 307 -0.20 -18.00 2.61
CA PHE A 307 -0.73 -16.90 1.79
C PHE A 307 -1.92 -17.36 0.96
N CYS A 308 -1.78 -18.46 0.21
CA CYS A 308 -2.85 -19.02 -0.60
C CYS A 308 -4.07 -19.42 0.25
N LYS A 309 -3.87 -20.05 1.41
CA LYS A 309 -4.96 -20.41 2.32
C LYS A 309 -5.73 -19.18 2.82
N LEU A 310 -5.03 -18.14 3.26
CA LEU A 310 -5.65 -16.89 3.72
C LEU A 310 -6.41 -16.20 2.57
N TYR A 311 -5.79 -16.13 1.39
CA TYR A 311 -6.38 -15.52 0.20
C TYR A 311 -7.64 -16.24 -0.26
N LEU A 312 -7.58 -17.56 -0.43
CA LEU A 312 -8.71 -18.38 -0.87
C LEU A 312 -9.82 -18.42 0.18
N ARG A 313 -9.49 -18.54 1.47
CA ARG A 313 -10.49 -18.44 2.56
C ARG A 313 -11.23 -17.12 2.48
N LYS A 314 -10.51 -16.01 2.30
CA LYS A 314 -11.14 -14.70 2.13
C LYS A 314 -12.07 -14.70 0.93
N LYS A 315 -11.65 -15.24 -0.22
CA LYS A 315 -12.51 -15.35 -1.41
C LYS A 315 -13.77 -16.19 -1.18
N LEU A 316 -13.66 -17.31 -0.48
CA LEU A 316 -14.80 -18.20 -0.21
C LEU A 316 -15.81 -17.59 0.77
N THR A 317 -15.36 -16.80 1.75
CA THR A 317 -16.25 -16.05 2.66
C THR A 317 -16.92 -14.83 2.03
N ARG A 318 -16.76 -14.60 0.71
CA ARG A 318 -17.41 -13.49 -0.02
C ARG A 318 -18.80 -13.85 -0.55
N HIS A 319 -19.20 -15.12 -0.51
CA HIS A 319 -20.53 -15.61 -0.86
C HIS A 319 -21.33 -15.93 0.40
#